data_AF-A0A971QH59-F1
#
_entry.id   AF-A0A971QH59-F1
#
_cell.length_a   1.000
_cell.length_b   1.000
_cell.length_c   1.000
_cell.angle_alpha   90.00
_cell.angle_beta   90.00
_cell.angle_gamma   90.00
#
_symmetry.space_group_name_H-M   'P 1'
#
loop_
_entity.id
_entity.type
_entity.pdbx_description
1 polymer ?
#
loop_
_entity_poly.entity_id
_entity_poly.type
_entity_poly.pdbx_seq_one_letter_code
_entity_poly.pdbx_strand_id
1 'polypeptide(L)'
;MAPKPKSPRKLGPNDLDAIGRMAEDHWRKFRPKLVAALEKDGTLYEHLKEAENRVEEMIEQGQKAGADPQAVRELALHEFILLPEGNPMEEEDLDEPDGGEATTTG
;
A
#
# COMPACT_ATOMS: atom_id res chain seq x y z
N MET A 1 9.72 18.43 -20.23
CA MET A 1 8.78 17.63 -21.05
C MET A 1 8.23 16.53 -20.16
N ALA A 2 7.01 16.68 -19.63
CA ALA A 2 6.34 15.59 -18.93
C ALA A 2 5.63 14.71 -19.97
N PRO A 3 5.91 13.38 -20.05
CA PRO A 3 5.16 12.52 -20.95
C PRO A 3 3.70 12.42 -20.47
N LYS A 4 2.77 12.74 -21.37
CA LYS A 4 1.32 12.63 -21.14
C LYS A 4 0.93 11.19 -20.79
N PRO A 5 0.07 10.94 -19.79
CA PRO A 5 -0.45 9.60 -19.54
C PRO A 5 -1.28 9.17 -20.74
N LYS A 6 -0.84 8.10 -21.42
CA LYS A 6 -1.56 7.47 -22.52
C LYS A 6 -2.77 6.73 -21.93
N SER A 7 -3.93 6.87 -22.58
CA SER A 7 -5.20 6.18 -22.28
C SER A 7 -5.02 4.71 -21.88
N PRO A 8 -5.91 4.16 -21.01
CA PRO A 8 -5.62 2.99 -20.20
C PRO A 8 -5.51 1.76 -21.09
N ARG A 9 -4.28 1.39 -21.43
CA ARG A 9 -4.01 0.00 -21.78
C ARG A 9 -4.27 -0.78 -20.50
N LYS A 10 -5.12 -1.82 -20.57
CA LYS A 10 -5.23 -2.80 -19.48
C LYS A 10 -3.80 -3.21 -19.14
N LEU A 11 -3.34 -2.86 -17.94
CA LEU A 11 -2.00 -3.19 -17.47
C LEU A 11 -1.88 -4.72 -17.51
N GLY A 12 -0.79 -5.19 -18.11
CA GLY A 12 -0.47 -6.61 -18.17
C GLY A 12 0.76 -6.95 -17.33
N PRO A 13 1.12 -8.24 -17.27
CA PRO A 13 2.30 -8.71 -16.54
C PRO A 13 3.65 -8.17 -17.07
N ASN A 14 3.64 -7.53 -18.24
CA ASN A 14 4.81 -6.86 -18.82
C ASN A 14 4.92 -5.38 -18.44
N ASP A 15 3.88 -4.80 -17.81
CA ASP A 15 3.88 -3.41 -17.37
C ASP A 15 4.29 -3.26 -15.89
N LEU A 16 4.46 -4.38 -15.17
CA LEU A 16 4.98 -4.45 -13.80
C LEU A 16 6.50 -4.55 -13.78
N ASP A 17 7.14 -3.77 -12.91
CA ASP A 17 8.56 -3.88 -12.65
C ASP A 17 8.87 -5.03 -11.68
N ALA A 18 10.13 -5.16 -11.27
CA ALA A 18 10.57 -6.21 -10.35
C ALA A 18 9.80 -6.20 -9.02
N ILE A 19 9.37 -5.03 -8.56
CA ILE A 19 8.57 -4.86 -7.34
C ILE A 19 7.13 -5.34 -7.56
N GLY A 20 6.47 -4.90 -8.65
CA GLY A 20 5.12 -5.36 -8.98
C GLY A 20 5.03 -6.88 -9.18
N ARG A 21 6.05 -7.51 -9.79
CA ARG A 21 6.13 -8.98 -9.92
C ARG A 21 6.32 -9.69 -8.58
N MET A 22 7.14 -9.12 -7.71
CA MET A 22 7.33 -9.65 -6.35
C MET A 22 6.02 -9.57 -5.55
N ALA A 23 5.28 -8.48 -5.70
CA ALA A 23 3.96 -8.31 -5.10
C ALA A 23 2.95 -9.32 -5.62
N GLU A 24 2.92 -9.56 -6.94
CA GLU A 24 2.02 -10.55 -7.54
C GLU A 24 2.25 -11.95 -6.94
N ASP A 25 3.51 -12.40 -6.91
CA ASP A 25 3.87 -13.71 -6.37
C ASP A 25 3.51 -13.82 -4.88
N HIS A 26 3.80 -12.75 -4.12
CA HIS A 26 3.47 -12.67 -2.71
C HIS A 26 1.96 -12.71 -2.47
N TRP A 27 1.18 -11.89 -3.16
CA TRP A 27 -0.27 -11.82 -2.99
C TRP A 27 -0.93 -13.13 -3.42
N ARG A 28 -0.45 -13.80 -4.48
CA ARG A 28 -0.97 -15.12 -4.86
C ARG A 28 -0.69 -16.17 -3.79
N LYS A 29 0.45 -16.10 -3.13
CA LYS A 29 0.85 -17.06 -2.09
C LYS A 29 0.17 -16.83 -0.75
N PHE A 30 0.05 -15.58 -0.32
CA PHE A 30 -0.43 -15.22 1.03
C PHE A 30 -1.86 -14.66 1.04
N ARG A 31 -2.36 -14.12 -0.07
CA ARG A 31 -3.72 -13.55 -0.19
C ARG A 31 -4.45 -14.03 -1.46
N PRO A 32 -4.61 -15.34 -1.68
CA PRO A 32 -5.23 -15.87 -2.89
C PRO A 32 -6.69 -15.39 -3.09
N LYS A 33 -7.41 -15.09 -2.01
CA LYS A 33 -8.78 -14.53 -2.08
C LYS A 33 -8.80 -13.09 -2.62
N LEU A 34 -7.86 -12.27 -2.18
CA LEU A 34 -7.71 -10.89 -2.66
C LEU A 34 -7.35 -10.90 -4.14
N VAL A 35 -6.37 -11.72 -4.52
CA VAL A 35 -5.97 -11.86 -5.92
C VAL A 35 -7.14 -12.35 -6.78
N ALA A 36 -7.87 -13.37 -6.34
CA ALA A 36 -9.04 -13.86 -7.08
C ALA A 36 -10.13 -12.79 -7.25
N ALA A 37 -10.34 -11.92 -6.25
CA ALA A 37 -11.28 -10.81 -6.35
C ALA A 37 -10.80 -9.76 -7.36
N LEU A 38 -9.52 -9.36 -7.29
CA LEU A 38 -8.92 -8.39 -8.20
C LEU A 38 -8.79 -8.91 -9.65
N GLU A 39 -8.51 -10.21 -9.84
CA GLU A 39 -8.50 -10.87 -11.14
C GLU A 39 -9.90 -10.92 -11.75
N LYS A 40 -10.93 -11.15 -10.93
CA LYS A 40 -12.32 -11.15 -11.36
C LYS A 40 -12.79 -9.76 -11.79
N ASP A 41 -12.37 -8.72 -11.07
CA ASP A 41 -12.61 -7.32 -11.45
C ASP A 41 -11.71 -6.87 -12.62
N GLY A 42 -10.61 -7.57 -12.89
CA GLY A 42 -9.64 -7.21 -13.93
C GLY A 42 -8.73 -6.05 -13.55
N THR A 43 -8.66 -5.70 -12.26
CA THR A 43 -7.92 -4.55 -11.70
C THR A 43 -6.67 -4.97 -10.92
N LEU A 44 -6.32 -6.27 -10.93
CA LEU A 44 -5.13 -6.81 -10.24
C LEU A 44 -3.85 -6.04 -10.61
N TYR A 45 -3.57 -5.92 -11.90
CA TYR A 45 -2.34 -5.26 -12.38
C TYR A 45 -2.32 -3.77 -12.08
N GLU A 46 -3.49 -3.11 -12.00
CA GLU A 46 -3.59 -1.72 -11.57
C GLU A 46 -3.21 -1.57 -10.09
N HIS A 47 -3.69 -2.46 -9.22
CA HIS A 47 -3.33 -2.45 -7.80
C HIS A 47 -1.85 -2.77 -7.58
N LEU A 48 -1.30 -3.75 -8.32
CA LEU A 48 0.12 -4.08 -8.25
C LEU A 48 1.00 -2.91 -8.72
N LYS A 49 0.59 -2.21 -9.78
CA LYS A 49 1.30 -1.02 -10.26
C LYS A 49 1.17 0.17 -9.29
N GLU A 50 0.02 0.32 -8.64
CA GLU A 50 -0.16 1.33 -7.61
C GLU A 50 0.75 1.07 -6.40
N ALA A 51 0.83 -0.18 -5.94
CA ALA A 51 1.73 -0.56 -4.85
C ALA A 51 3.19 -0.28 -5.21
N GLU A 52 3.61 -0.61 -6.43
CA GLU A 52 4.95 -0.28 -6.95
C GLU A 52 5.21 1.23 -6.98
N ASN A 53 4.29 2.02 -7.52
CA ASN A 53 4.43 3.48 -7.57
C ASN A 53 4.55 4.09 -6.17
N ARG A 54 3.77 3.59 -5.19
CA ARG A 54 3.89 4.07 -3.80
C ARG A 54 5.25 3.73 -3.19
N VAL A 55 5.82 2.58 -3.53
CA VAL A 55 7.16 2.21 -3.11
C VAL A 55 8.21 3.15 -3.69
N GLU A 56 8.12 3.44 -4.99
CA GLU A 56 9.03 4.41 -5.63
C GLU A 56 8.87 5.82 -5.04
N GLU A 57 7.64 6.29 -4.84
CA GLU A 57 7.38 7.59 -4.23
C GLU A 57 7.96 7.69 -2.83
N MET A 58 7.79 6.65 -2.00
CA MET A 58 8.33 6.63 -0.64
C MET A 58 9.86 6.67 -0.68
N ILE A 59 10.50 5.93 -1.59
CA ILE A 59 11.95 5.95 -1.78
C ILE A 59 12.43 7.35 -2.23
N GLU A 60 11.75 7.97 -3.20
CA GLU A 60 12.08 9.32 -3.66
C GLU A 60 11.94 10.36 -2.56
N GLN A 61 10.86 10.29 -1.78
CA GLN A 61 10.62 11.16 -0.62
C GLN A 61 11.68 10.94 0.46
N GLY A 62 12.01 9.69 0.77
CA GLY A 62 13.05 9.32 1.72
C GLY A 62 14.43 9.85 1.31
N GLN A 63 14.80 9.67 0.04
CA GLN A 63 16.04 10.22 -0.50
C GLN A 63 16.09 11.75 -0.38
N LYS A 64 14.98 12.43 -0.70
CA LYS A 64 14.87 13.89 -0.57
C LYS A 64 14.98 14.36 0.88
N ALA A 65 14.53 13.56 1.83
CA ALA A 65 14.68 13.78 3.26
C ALA A 65 16.08 13.43 3.81
N GLY A 66 16.96 12.86 2.97
CA GLY A 66 18.29 12.41 3.38
C GLY A 66 18.30 11.05 4.10
N ALA A 67 17.21 10.28 3.99
CA ALA A 67 17.15 8.91 4.50
C ALA A 67 17.84 7.93 3.54
N ASP A 68 18.22 6.78 4.09
CA ASP A 68 18.85 5.72 3.30
C ASP A 68 17.83 5.08 2.33
N PRO A 69 18.11 5.05 1.02
CA PRO A 69 17.17 4.52 0.03
C PRO A 69 16.92 3.01 0.17
N GLN A 70 17.85 2.23 0.74
CA GLN A 70 17.60 0.81 1.00
C GLN A 70 16.66 0.63 2.20
N ALA A 71 16.91 1.33 3.31
CA ALA A 71 16.06 1.27 4.48
C ALA A 71 14.61 1.69 4.16
N VAL A 72 14.45 2.77 3.39
CA VAL A 72 13.12 3.26 2.96
C VAL A 72 12.47 2.27 2.00
N ARG A 73 13.23 1.67 1.08
CA ARG A 73 12.72 0.62 0.20
C ARG A 73 12.22 -0.58 0.98
N GLU A 74 12.94 -1.04 2.00
CA GLU A 74 12.53 -2.17 2.84
C GLU A 74 11.24 -1.88 3.60
N LEU A 75 11.11 -0.68 4.18
CA LEU A 75 9.87 -0.21 4.81
C LEU A 75 8.70 -0.17 3.82
N ALA A 76 8.92 0.44 2.66
CA ALA A 76 7.91 0.55 1.62
C ALA A 76 7.44 -0.81 1.09
N LEU A 77 8.38 -1.74 0.89
CA LEU A 77 8.05 -3.12 0.54
C LEU A 77 7.23 -3.79 1.65
N HIS A 78 7.59 -3.56 2.91
CA HIS A 78 6.83 -4.10 4.04
C HIS A 78 5.40 -3.54 4.10
N GLU A 79 5.23 -2.26 3.80
CA GLU A 79 3.95 -1.56 3.94
C GLU A 79 3.00 -1.77 2.75
N PHE A 80 3.53 -1.69 1.52
CA PHE A 80 2.71 -1.73 0.30
C PHE A 80 2.71 -3.08 -0.42
N ILE A 81 3.75 -3.90 -0.23
CA ILE A 81 3.90 -5.19 -0.94
C ILE A 81 3.60 -6.37 -0.02
N LEU A 82 4.24 -6.39 1.16
CA LEU A 82 4.06 -7.38 2.20
C LEU A 82 2.96 -6.95 3.18
N LEU A 83 1.84 -6.43 2.65
CA LEU A 83 0.75 -5.84 3.44
C LEU A 83 0.55 -6.60 4.76
N PRO A 84 0.61 -5.95 5.94
CA PRO A 84 0.23 -6.60 7.17
C PRO A 84 -1.19 -7.13 7.03
N GLU A 85 -1.45 -8.32 7.58
CA GLU A 85 -2.64 -9.13 7.31
C GLU A 85 -3.97 -8.42 7.65
N GLY A 86 -3.93 -7.27 8.31
CA GLY A 86 -5.01 -6.31 8.39
C GLY A 86 -4.44 -4.93 8.64
N ASN A 87 -4.56 -4.05 7.65
CA ASN A 87 -4.94 -2.69 7.99
C ASN A 87 -6.45 -2.63 7.73
N PRO A 88 -7.31 -2.77 8.76
CA PRO A 88 -8.50 -1.94 8.77
C PRO A 88 -7.99 -0.51 8.65
N MET A 89 -7.99 0.03 7.44
CA MET A 89 -8.37 1.43 7.35
C MET A 89 -9.71 1.47 8.07
N GLU A 90 -9.78 2.19 9.19
CA GLU A 90 -10.95 2.31 10.10
C GLU A 90 -11.02 1.26 11.24
N GLU A 91 -10.32 1.54 12.34
CA GLU A 91 -10.90 1.44 13.70
C GLU A 91 -10.14 2.41 14.64
N GLU A 92 -9.91 3.65 14.20
CA GLU A 92 -9.73 4.80 15.09
C GLU A 92 -11.11 5.33 15.51
N ASP A 93 -11.96 4.44 16.02
CA ASP A 93 -13.04 4.75 16.96
C ASP A 93 -12.58 4.23 18.32
N LEU A 94 -11.39 4.66 18.78
CA LEU A 94 -11.02 4.48 20.18
C LEU A 94 -11.60 5.67 20.94
N ASP A 95 -12.88 5.54 21.22
CA ASP A 95 -13.67 6.22 22.24
C ASP A 95 -12.76 6.79 23.33
N GLU A 96 -12.60 8.11 23.36
CA GLU A 96 -11.94 8.84 24.43
C GLU A 96 -12.82 8.65 25.69
N PRO A 97 -12.44 7.82 26.68
CA PRO A 97 -13.32 7.55 27.80
C PRO A 97 -13.24 8.71 28.81
N ASP A 98 -14.31 9.48 28.82
CA ASP A 98 -14.98 10.04 30.01
C ASP A 98 -14.06 10.57 31.12
N GLY A 99 -13.62 11.82 30.97
CA GLY A 99 -13.15 12.66 32.06
C GLY A 99 -14.31 13.38 32.76
N GLY A 100 -15.32 12.63 33.21
CA GLY A 100 -16.43 13.15 34.01
C GLY A 100 -15.98 13.56 35.41
N GLU A 101 -15.45 14.77 35.56
CA GLU A 101 -15.19 15.36 36.88
C GLU A 101 -16.48 15.93 37.49
N ALA A 102 -17.33 15.05 38.01
CA ALA A 102 -18.42 15.42 38.91
C ALA A 102 -18.26 14.68 40.24
N THR A 103 -17.42 15.20 41.12
CA THR A 103 -17.50 14.86 42.55
C THR A 103 -18.06 16.03 43.33
N THR A 104 -19.38 15.97 43.49
CA THR A 104 -20.12 16.53 44.61
C THR A 104 -19.62 15.92 45.92
N THR A 105 -19.11 16.75 46.82
CA THR A 105 -18.95 16.51 48.27
C THR A 105 -18.62 17.88 48.87
N GLY A 106 -19.20 18.41 49.92
CA GLY A 106 -20.21 18.02 50.90
C GLY A 106 -20.19 19.13 51.93
#